data_AF-A0A960DLS1-F1
#
_entry.id   AF-A0A960DLS1-F1
#
_cell.length_a   1.000
_cell.length_b   1.000
_cell.length_c   1.000
_cell.angle_alpha   90.00
_cell.angle_beta   90.00
_cell.angle_gamma   90.00
#
_symmetry.space_group_name_H-M   'P 1'
#
loop_
_entity.id
_entity.type
_entity.pdbx_description
1 polymer ?
#
loop_
_entity_poly.entity_id
_entity_poly.type
_entity_poly.pdbx_seq_one_letter_code
_entity_poly.pdbx_strand_id
1 'polypeptide(L)'
;LVYATLVRRWGRIAATVGALALAVTPISVMVNHSNNTDAILTLMMTATVFAGVRAAETGRWGWMVATGLLFGAAFTSKMLAAAPVLPAVLLAVAVVAPLAWRRRTALLAGGTAIAVVAGLAWFTFVDLTPASQRPYVGSSATNSAFQLAFERNGVNQVEGDSGVGPGAGGADSLPDRPQQDLPPQDLPGLPPAQGLPDQGL
;
A
#
# COMPACT_ATOMS: atom_id res chain seq x y z
N LEU A 1 -7.66 10.48 -14.10
CA LEU A 1 -8.79 9.57 -13.80
C LEU A 1 -9.88 10.26 -12.99
N VAL A 2 -9.58 10.86 -11.83
CA VAL A 2 -10.55 11.61 -11.00
C VAL A 2 -11.40 12.60 -11.80
N TYR A 3 -10.79 13.40 -12.67
CA TYR A 3 -11.53 14.27 -13.60
C TYR A 3 -12.55 13.50 -14.47
N ALA A 4 -12.13 12.39 -15.08
CA ALA A 4 -12.96 11.58 -15.96
C ALA A 4 -14.10 10.87 -15.20
N THR A 5 -13.90 10.52 -13.93
CA THR A 5 -14.94 9.94 -13.06
C THR A 5 -15.98 10.98 -12.65
N LEU A 6 -15.53 12.19 -12.26
CA LEU A 6 -16.39 13.27 -11.77
C LEU A 6 -17.17 13.95 -12.90
N VAL A 7 -16.52 14.21 -14.06
CA VAL A 7 -17.10 15.04 -15.13
C VAL A 7 -18.40 14.48 -15.67
N ARG A 8 -18.55 13.15 -15.64
CA ARG A 8 -19.75 12.46 -16.13
C ARG A 8 -20.94 12.52 -15.19
N ARG A 9 -20.71 12.64 -13.88
CA ARG A 9 -21.76 12.61 -12.85
C ARG A 9 -22.08 14.00 -12.28
N TRP A 10 -21.08 14.87 -12.20
CA TRP A 10 -21.15 16.16 -11.49
C TRP A 10 -20.77 17.35 -12.38
N GLY A 11 -20.45 17.11 -13.66
CA GLY A 11 -20.10 18.16 -14.62
C GLY A 11 -18.64 18.62 -14.52
N ARG A 12 -18.25 19.49 -15.47
CA ARG A 12 -16.84 19.91 -15.68
C ARG A 12 -16.26 20.67 -14.49
N ILE A 13 -17.02 21.55 -13.86
CA ILE A 13 -16.56 22.41 -12.75
C ILE A 13 -16.16 21.56 -11.53
N ALA A 14 -17.05 20.69 -11.07
CA ALA A 14 -16.78 19.79 -9.95
C ALA A 14 -15.61 18.83 -10.23
N ALA A 15 -15.48 18.38 -11.48
CA ALA A 15 -14.37 17.54 -11.90
C ALA A 15 -13.02 18.26 -11.92
N THR A 16 -12.97 19.52 -12.40
CA THR A 16 -11.76 20.34 -12.33
C THR A 16 -11.40 20.64 -10.89
N VAL A 17 -12.36 21.01 -10.04
CA VAL A 17 -12.11 21.31 -8.62
C VAL A 17 -11.59 20.07 -7.90
N GLY A 18 -12.20 18.89 -8.08
CA GLY A 18 -11.74 17.66 -7.45
C GLY A 18 -10.36 17.20 -7.96
N ALA A 19 -10.08 17.37 -9.26
CA ALA A 19 -8.77 17.05 -9.81
C ALA A 19 -7.67 18.04 -9.36
N LEU A 20 -8.00 19.34 -9.27
CA LEU A 20 -7.10 20.36 -8.75
C LEU A 20 -6.84 20.18 -7.26
N ALA A 21 -7.88 19.88 -6.47
CA ALA A 21 -7.73 19.58 -5.06
C ALA A 21 -6.76 18.41 -4.86
N LEU A 22 -6.96 17.30 -5.58
CA LEU A 22 -6.04 16.16 -5.53
C LEU A 22 -4.59 16.54 -5.91
N ALA A 23 -4.42 17.39 -6.93
CA ALA A 23 -3.11 17.78 -7.44
C ALA A 23 -2.36 18.77 -6.53
N VAL A 24 -3.08 19.67 -5.85
CA VAL A 24 -2.48 20.76 -5.06
C VAL A 24 -2.41 20.43 -3.57
N THR A 25 -3.04 19.35 -3.11
CA THR A 25 -2.96 18.95 -1.70
C THR A 25 -1.50 18.68 -1.31
N PRO A 26 -0.94 19.35 -0.28
CA PRO A 26 0.47 19.21 0.10
C PRO A 26 0.88 17.76 0.40
N ILE A 27 -0.03 16.96 0.95
CA ILE A 27 0.16 15.53 1.18
C ILE A 27 0.42 14.80 -0.14
N SER A 28 -0.38 15.06 -1.18
CA SER A 28 -0.17 14.47 -2.50
C SER A 28 1.18 14.86 -3.10
N VAL A 29 1.61 16.11 -2.93
CA VAL A 29 2.91 16.59 -3.45
C VAL A 29 4.07 15.92 -2.71
N MET A 30 3.98 15.81 -1.39
CA MET A 30 4.99 15.16 -0.56
C MET A 30 5.12 13.66 -0.88
N VAL A 31 3.99 12.97 -1.05
CA VAL A 31 3.96 11.54 -1.39
C VAL A 31 4.45 11.27 -2.81
N ASN A 32 4.13 12.14 -3.78
CA ASN A 32 4.53 11.97 -5.17
C ASN A 32 5.98 12.41 -5.47
N HIS A 33 6.58 13.29 -4.68
CA HIS A 33 8.01 13.62 -4.86
C HIS A 33 8.92 12.47 -4.43
N SER A 34 8.43 11.62 -3.53
CA SER A 34 9.14 10.44 -3.05
C SER A 34 8.84 9.27 -3.99
N ASN A 35 9.84 8.48 -4.37
CA ASN A 35 9.62 7.26 -5.16
C ASN A 35 8.97 6.16 -4.29
N ASN A 36 7.72 6.39 -3.90
CA ASN A 36 6.96 5.59 -2.97
C ASN A 36 5.83 4.86 -3.71
N THR A 37 5.55 3.63 -3.30
CA THR A 37 4.54 2.74 -3.88
C THR A 37 3.10 3.32 -3.78
N ASP A 38 2.88 4.31 -2.92
CA ASP A 38 1.60 4.96 -2.67
C ASP A 38 1.00 5.67 -3.90
N ALA A 39 1.85 6.24 -4.77
CA ALA A 39 1.40 6.92 -5.98
C ALA A 39 0.80 5.93 -7.00
N ILE A 40 1.48 4.81 -7.23
CA ILE A 40 1.04 3.73 -8.12
C ILE A 40 -0.22 3.06 -7.57
N LEU A 41 -0.28 2.84 -6.25
CA LEU A 41 -1.46 2.32 -5.56
C LEU A 41 -2.69 3.20 -5.82
N THR A 42 -2.56 4.51 -5.58
CA THR A 42 -3.65 5.47 -5.77
C THR A 42 -4.14 5.49 -7.22
N LEU A 43 -3.22 5.45 -8.18
CA LEU A 43 -3.55 5.36 -9.60
C LEU A 43 -4.36 4.09 -9.91
N MET A 44 -3.90 2.93 -9.44
CA MET A 44 -4.54 1.64 -9.69
C MET A 44 -5.90 1.52 -8.99
N MET A 45 -6.04 2.01 -7.76
CA MET A 45 -7.33 2.08 -7.06
C MET A 45 -8.33 2.95 -7.82
N THR A 46 -7.90 4.14 -8.26
CA THR A 46 -8.77 5.03 -9.02
C THR A 46 -9.19 4.40 -10.36
N ALA A 47 -8.27 3.69 -11.02
CA ALA A 47 -8.56 2.95 -12.25
C ALA A 47 -9.53 1.79 -12.00
N THR A 48 -9.37 1.07 -10.88
CA THR A 48 -10.27 0.00 -10.43
C THR A 48 -11.69 0.52 -10.23
N VAL A 49 -11.84 1.65 -9.51
CA VAL A 49 -13.15 2.29 -9.30
C VAL A 49 -13.75 2.72 -10.62
N PHE A 50 -12.96 3.34 -11.50
CA PHE A 50 -13.44 3.74 -12.83
C PHE A 50 -13.94 2.54 -13.64
N ALA A 51 -13.16 1.46 -13.73
CA ALA A 51 -13.56 0.24 -14.43
C ALA A 51 -14.80 -0.40 -13.79
N GLY A 52 -14.88 -0.41 -12.46
CA GLY A 52 -16.01 -0.92 -11.69
C GLY A 52 -17.31 -0.18 -11.97
N VAL A 53 -17.26 1.16 -12.00
CA VAL A 53 -18.41 1.99 -12.38
C VAL A 53 -18.83 1.69 -13.82
N ARG A 54 -17.89 1.51 -14.75
CA ARG A 54 -18.21 1.14 -16.14
C ARG A 54 -18.82 -0.26 -16.24
N ALA A 55 -18.35 -1.21 -15.43
CA ALA A 55 -18.94 -2.55 -15.34
C ALA A 55 -20.38 -2.48 -14.82
N ALA A 56 -20.64 -1.65 -13.80
CA ALA A 56 -21.98 -1.44 -13.26
C ALA A 56 -22.92 -0.78 -14.28
N GLU A 57 -22.47 0.25 -15.00
CA GLU A 57 -23.30 0.96 -15.99
C GLU A 57 -23.61 0.10 -17.23
N THR A 58 -22.64 -0.68 -17.71
CA THR A 58 -22.73 -1.36 -19.02
C THR A 58 -23.03 -2.85 -18.92
N GLY A 59 -22.82 -3.47 -17.76
CA GLY A 59 -22.95 -4.92 -17.58
C GLY A 59 -21.97 -5.78 -18.38
N ARG A 60 -20.93 -5.18 -18.97
CA ARG A 60 -20.00 -5.89 -19.85
C ARG A 60 -18.87 -6.56 -19.05
N TRP A 61 -18.60 -7.81 -19.41
CA TRP A 61 -17.51 -8.61 -18.83
C TRP A 61 -16.12 -7.96 -18.97
N GLY A 62 -15.82 -7.30 -20.10
CA GLY A 62 -14.51 -6.67 -20.31
C GLY A 62 -14.16 -5.63 -19.24
N TRP A 63 -15.14 -4.84 -18.78
CA TRP A 63 -14.93 -3.89 -17.69
C TRP A 63 -14.74 -4.58 -16.35
N MET A 64 -15.44 -5.69 -16.11
CA MET A 64 -15.30 -6.46 -14.87
C MET A 64 -13.95 -7.18 -14.78
N VAL A 65 -13.44 -7.70 -15.90
CA VAL A 65 -12.09 -8.25 -16.02
C VAL A 65 -11.07 -7.16 -15.71
N ALA A 66 -11.21 -5.97 -16.32
CA ALA A 66 -10.33 -4.84 -16.04
C ALA A 66 -10.36 -4.44 -14.55
N THR A 67 -11.53 -4.39 -13.92
CA THR A 67 -11.67 -4.14 -12.48
C THR A 67 -10.88 -5.15 -11.65
N GLY A 68 -11.03 -6.45 -11.93
CA GLY A 68 -10.33 -7.50 -11.20
C GLY A 68 -8.80 -7.41 -11.37
N LEU A 69 -8.33 -7.21 -12.59
CA LEU A 69 -6.89 -7.09 -12.89
C LEU A 69 -6.27 -5.84 -12.24
N LEU A 70 -6.93 -4.68 -12.35
CA LEU A 70 -6.47 -3.43 -11.75
C LEU A 70 -6.47 -3.51 -10.22
N PHE A 71 -7.48 -4.18 -9.64
CA PHE A 71 -7.50 -4.43 -8.21
C PHE A 71 -6.36 -5.35 -7.79
N GLY A 72 -6.12 -6.47 -8.48
CA GLY A 72 -5.03 -7.37 -8.18
C GLY A 72 -3.65 -6.70 -8.27
N ALA A 73 -3.46 -5.81 -9.23
CA ALA A 73 -2.26 -4.98 -9.35
C ALA A 73 -2.10 -3.99 -8.16
N ALA A 74 -3.20 -3.35 -7.73
CA ALA A 74 -3.21 -2.49 -6.55
C ALA A 74 -2.89 -3.29 -5.27
N PHE A 75 -3.48 -4.47 -5.13
CA PHE A 75 -3.24 -5.39 -4.00
C PHE A 75 -1.80 -5.90 -3.97
N THR A 76 -1.19 -6.18 -5.12
CA THR A 76 0.23 -6.60 -5.18
C THR A 76 1.16 -5.46 -4.79
N SER A 77 0.77 -4.20 -5.05
CA SER A 77 1.57 -3.01 -4.74
C SER A 77 1.61 -2.72 -3.23
N LYS A 78 0.47 -2.74 -2.56
CA LYS A 78 0.37 -2.45 -1.12
C LYS A 78 -0.82 -3.16 -0.46
N MET A 79 -0.78 -4.50 -0.51
CA MET A 79 -1.65 -5.49 0.15
C MET A 79 -2.98 -4.94 0.68
N LEU A 80 -3.14 -4.91 2.01
CA LEU A 80 -4.41 -4.65 2.67
C LEU A 80 -4.86 -3.19 2.61
N ALA A 81 -4.01 -2.25 2.20
CA ALA A 81 -4.47 -0.89 1.91
C ALA A 81 -5.45 -0.88 0.73
N ALA A 82 -5.34 -1.83 -0.21
CA ALA A 82 -6.28 -2.00 -1.32
C ALA A 82 -7.58 -2.71 -0.93
N ALA A 83 -7.58 -3.53 0.13
CA ALA A 83 -8.69 -4.45 0.45
C ALA A 83 -10.08 -3.79 0.53
N PRO A 84 -10.27 -2.57 1.08
CA PRO A 84 -11.59 -1.93 1.16
C PRO A 84 -12.20 -1.53 -0.19
N VAL A 85 -11.39 -1.36 -1.24
CA VAL A 85 -11.87 -0.88 -2.55
C VAL A 85 -12.72 -1.94 -3.27
N LEU A 86 -12.35 -3.22 -3.16
CA LEU A 86 -13.06 -4.31 -3.81
C LEU A 86 -14.52 -4.45 -3.35
N PRO A 87 -14.83 -4.54 -2.03
CA PRO A 87 -16.22 -4.67 -1.59
C PRO A 87 -17.06 -3.45 -1.98
N ALA A 88 -16.49 -2.24 -1.92
CA ALA A 88 -17.20 -1.03 -2.36
C ALA A 88 -17.60 -1.10 -3.85
N VAL A 89 -16.68 -1.53 -4.73
CA VAL A 89 -16.95 -1.68 -6.16
C VAL A 89 -17.93 -2.82 -6.44
N LEU A 90 -17.77 -3.97 -5.78
CA LEU A 90 -18.68 -5.11 -5.95
C LEU A 90 -20.10 -4.77 -5.49
N LEU A 91 -20.26 -4.05 -4.38
CA LEU A 91 -21.56 -3.55 -3.92
C LEU A 91 -22.18 -2.59 -4.94
N ALA A 92 -21.39 -1.67 -5.49
CA ALA A 92 -21.87 -0.76 -6.53
C ALA A 92 -22.39 -1.53 -7.76
N VAL A 93 -21.65 -2.56 -8.21
CA VAL A 93 -22.09 -3.44 -9.32
C VAL A 93 -23.33 -4.23 -8.92
N ALA A 94 -23.40 -4.76 -7.69
CA ALA A 94 -24.52 -5.54 -7.20
C ALA A 94 -25.83 -4.73 -7.15
N VAL A 95 -25.76 -3.44 -6.82
CA VAL A 95 -26.93 -2.56 -6.72
C VAL A 95 -27.32 -1.97 -8.07
N VAL A 96 -26.36 -1.47 -8.84
CA VAL A 96 -26.63 -0.61 -10.00
C VAL A 96 -26.74 -1.39 -11.32
N ALA A 97 -26.13 -2.58 -11.42
CA ALA A 97 -26.03 -3.25 -12.71
C ALA A 97 -27.39 -3.68 -13.28
N PRO A 98 -27.77 -3.25 -14.51
CA PRO A 98 -29.06 -3.56 -15.13
C PRO A 98 -29.08 -5.00 -15.70
N LEU A 99 -28.76 -5.99 -14.88
CA LEU A 99 -28.65 -7.40 -15.26
C LEU A 99 -29.60 -8.25 -14.43
N ALA A 100 -30.13 -9.31 -15.05
CA ALA A 100 -30.83 -10.39 -14.35
C ALA A 100 -29.92 -11.02 -13.29
N TRP A 101 -30.52 -11.47 -12.19
CA TRP A 101 -29.82 -11.97 -11.00
C TRP A 101 -28.70 -12.97 -11.32
N ARG A 102 -28.99 -14.01 -12.12
CA ARG A 102 -28.00 -15.04 -12.48
C ARG A 102 -26.78 -14.48 -13.22
N ARG A 103 -26.99 -13.50 -14.11
CA ARG A 103 -25.91 -12.89 -14.88
C ARG A 103 -25.11 -11.89 -14.03
N ARG A 104 -25.81 -11.22 -13.11
CA ARG A 104 -25.19 -10.33 -12.12
C ARG A 104 -24.31 -11.09 -11.15
N THR A 105 -24.78 -12.21 -10.59
CA THR A 105 -23.98 -13.06 -9.69
C THR A 105 -22.79 -13.67 -10.40
N ALA A 106 -22.95 -14.13 -11.65
CA ALA A 106 -21.83 -14.60 -12.45
C ALA A 106 -20.78 -13.49 -12.66
N LEU A 107 -21.21 -12.28 -13.04
CA LEU A 107 -20.32 -11.13 -13.24
C LEU A 107 -19.54 -10.79 -11.96
N LEU A 108 -20.24 -10.73 -10.82
CA LEU A 108 -19.63 -10.50 -9.51
C LEU A 108 -18.62 -11.61 -9.16
N ALA A 109 -19.03 -12.87 -9.26
CA ALA A 109 -18.17 -14.02 -8.94
C ALA A 109 -16.92 -14.06 -9.82
N GLY A 110 -17.07 -13.83 -11.14
CA GLY A 110 -15.94 -13.80 -12.07
C GLY A 110 -15.01 -12.61 -11.82
N GLY A 111 -15.55 -11.42 -11.55
CA GLY A 111 -14.74 -10.26 -11.16
C GLY A 111 -13.94 -10.49 -9.88
N THR A 112 -14.58 -11.07 -8.86
CA THR A 112 -13.91 -11.45 -7.61
C THR A 112 -12.84 -12.52 -7.84
N ALA A 113 -13.13 -13.55 -8.63
CA ALA A 113 -12.15 -14.59 -8.94
C ALA A 113 -10.91 -14.01 -9.62
N ILE A 114 -11.09 -13.12 -10.60
CA ILE A 114 -9.97 -12.45 -11.28
C ILE A 114 -9.18 -11.58 -10.30
N ALA A 115 -9.86 -10.82 -9.43
CA ALA A 115 -9.22 -10.01 -8.40
C ALA A 115 -8.35 -10.85 -7.45
N VAL A 116 -8.86 -12.00 -6.99
CA VAL A 116 -8.15 -12.93 -6.12
C VAL A 116 -6.96 -13.54 -6.84
N VAL A 117 -7.14 -14.06 -8.05
CA VAL A 117 -6.05 -14.69 -8.83
C VAL A 117 -4.94 -13.68 -9.11
N ALA A 118 -5.29 -12.49 -9.61
CA ALA A 118 -4.33 -11.46 -9.94
C ALA A 118 -3.61 -10.90 -8.69
N GLY A 119 -4.33 -10.75 -7.56
CA GLY A 119 -3.76 -10.26 -6.31
C GLY A 119 -2.89 -11.28 -5.58
N LEU A 120 -3.20 -12.58 -5.68
CA LEU A 120 -2.47 -13.63 -4.96
C LEU A 120 -1.35 -14.29 -5.77
N ALA A 121 -1.32 -14.11 -7.10
CA ALA A 121 -0.38 -14.82 -7.99
C ALA A 121 1.10 -14.65 -7.59
N TRP A 122 1.51 -13.46 -7.16
CA TRP A 122 2.90 -13.23 -6.75
C TRP A 122 3.21 -13.92 -5.41
N PHE A 123 2.31 -13.83 -4.43
CA PHE A 123 2.45 -14.47 -3.13
C PHE A 123 2.57 -15.98 -3.25
N THR A 124 1.70 -16.59 -4.06
CA THR A 124 1.71 -18.03 -4.28
C THR A 124 2.98 -18.46 -5.01
N PHE A 125 3.42 -17.72 -6.02
CA PHE A 125 4.66 -18.02 -6.74
C PHE A 125 5.90 -17.94 -5.81
N VAL A 126 5.97 -16.91 -4.97
CA VAL A 126 7.08 -16.72 -4.03
C VAL A 126 7.08 -17.82 -2.97
N ASP A 127 5.94 -18.13 -2.33
CA ASP A 127 5.86 -19.12 -1.25
C ASP A 127 5.93 -20.58 -1.73
N LEU A 128 5.63 -20.87 -3.00
CA LEU A 128 5.87 -22.18 -3.61
C LEU A 128 7.34 -22.39 -4.04
N THR A 129 8.11 -21.31 -4.18
CA THR A 129 9.54 -21.41 -4.53
C THR A 129 10.34 -21.82 -3.29
N PRO A 130 11.22 -22.83 -3.35
CA PRO A 130 12.04 -23.24 -2.21
C PRO A 130 12.84 -22.07 -1.62
N ALA A 131 12.94 -22.02 -0.29
CA ALA A 131 13.63 -20.94 0.42
C ALA A 131 15.10 -20.75 0.01
N SER A 132 15.76 -21.81 -0.46
CA SER A 132 17.14 -21.76 -0.97
C SER A 132 17.28 -21.12 -2.36
N GLN A 133 16.17 -20.89 -3.07
CA GLN A 133 16.15 -20.43 -4.46
C GLN A 133 15.43 -19.09 -4.64
N ARG A 134 14.96 -18.46 -3.56
CA ARG A 134 14.25 -17.18 -3.60
C ARG A 134 14.92 -16.11 -2.72
N PRO A 135 14.86 -14.82 -3.10
CA PRO A 135 15.27 -13.72 -2.23
C PRO A 135 14.50 -13.74 -0.90
N TYR A 136 15.17 -13.34 0.19
CA TYR A 136 14.54 -13.28 1.52
C TYR A 136 13.41 -12.25 1.58
N VAL A 137 12.24 -12.68 2.05
CA VAL A 137 11.07 -11.83 2.28
C VAL A 137 11.27 -11.08 3.60
N GLY A 138 11.94 -9.94 3.51
CA GLY A 138 12.13 -9.00 4.63
C GLY A 138 10.81 -8.59 5.28
N SER A 139 10.87 -8.17 6.55
CA SER A 139 9.69 -7.74 7.32
C SER A 139 8.67 -8.83 7.67
N SER A 140 8.99 -10.11 7.41
CA SER A 140 8.25 -11.30 7.87
C SER A 140 9.08 -12.09 8.89
N ALA A 141 8.43 -12.77 9.84
CA ALA A 141 9.13 -13.59 10.84
C ALA A 141 9.55 -14.95 10.27
N THR A 142 8.84 -15.45 9.26
CA THR A 142 9.01 -16.81 8.72
C THR A 142 9.50 -16.87 7.26
N ASN A 143 9.98 -15.75 6.71
CA ASN A 143 10.35 -15.67 5.29
C ASN A 143 9.16 -16.01 4.35
N SER A 144 7.96 -15.52 4.68
CA SER A 144 6.71 -15.79 3.95
C SER A 144 6.06 -14.50 3.46
N ALA A 145 5.69 -14.50 2.19
CA ALA A 145 4.99 -13.39 1.55
C ALA A 145 3.53 -13.29 2.04
N PHE A 146 2.90 -14.42 2.37
CA PHE A 146 1.56 -14.45 2.97
C PHE A 146 1.55 -13.88 4.39
N GLN A 147 2.55 -14.19 5.21
CA GLN A 147 2.66 -13.62 6.56
C GLN A 147 2.79 -12.10 6.51
N LEU A 148 3.62 -11.59 5.60
CA LEU A 148 3.78 -10.15 5.37
C LEU A 148 2.44 -9.51 4.94
N ALA A 149 1.69 -10.17 4.06
CA ALA A 149 0.42 -9.68 3.55
C ALA A 149 -0.67 -9.63 4.60
N PHE A 150 -0.92 -10.73 5.32
CA PHE A 150 -2.10 -10.87 6.15
C PHE A 150 -1.87 -10.47 7.61
N GLU A 151 -0.71 -10.76 8.19
CA GLU A 151 -0.41 -10.42 9.58
C GLU A 151 0.08 -8.98 9.67
N ARG A 152 1.23 -8.66 9.04
CA ARG A 152 1.85 -7.34 9.19
C ARG A 152 1.02 -6.22 8.56
N ASN A 153 0.57 -6.40 7.31
CA ASN A 153 -0.20 -5.37 6.61
C ASN A 153 -1.69 -5.39 6.94
N GLY A 154 -2.17 -6.37 7.72
CA GLY A 154 -3.60 -6.57 7.97
C GLY A 154 -3.96 -6.57 9.44
N VAL A 155 -3.81 -7.73 10.07
CA VAL A 155 -4.22 -7.94 11.48
C VAL A 155 -3.53 -6.92 12.40
N ASN A 156 -2.21 -6.79 12.31
CA ASN A 156 -1.44 -5.91 13.18
C ASN A 156 -1.76 -4.42 12.95
N GLN A 157 -2.16 -4.07 11.72
CA GLN A 157 -2.51 -2.69 11.36
C GLN A 157 -3.91 -2.31 11.88
N VAL A 158 -4.84 -3.27 11.96
CA VAL A 158 -6.20 -3.08 12.49
C VAL A 158 -6.22 -3.16 14.01
N GLU A 159 -5.38 -4.00 14.62
CA GLU A 159 -5.27 -4.18 16.06
C GLU A 159 -4.39 -3.12 16.76
N GLY A 160 -3.69 -2.28 15.98
CA GLY A 160 -2.87 -1.20 16.52
C GLY A 160 -1.50 -1.65 17.03
N ASP A 161 -1.13 -2.91 16.84
CA ASP A 161 0.21 -3.43 17.15
C ASP A 161 1.16 -3.07 16.00
N SER A 162 1.43 -1.78 15.84
CA SER A 162 2.33 -1.27 14.81
C SER A 162 3.79 -1.56 15.20
N GLY A 163 4.20 -2.81 15.04
CA GLY A 163 5.60 -3.20 14.98
C GLY A 163 6.30 -2.45 13.84
N VAL A 164 6.87 -1.29 14.19
CA VAL A 164 7.79 -0.47 13.40
C VAL A 164 7.27 -0.16 11.99
N GLY A 165 6.53 0.95 11.88
CA GLY A 165 6.31 1.62 10.60
C GLY A 165 7.63 2.17 10.03
N PRO A 166 7.80 2.23 8.69
CA PRO A 166 8.96 2.84 8.08
C PRO A 166 8.88 4.36 8.32
N GLY A 167 9.45 4.82 9.43
CA GLY A 167 9.49 6.24 9.81
C GLY A 167 9.48 6.56 11.31
N ALA A 168 9.32 5.58 12.21
CA ALA A 168 9.18 5.85 13.65
C ALA A 168 10.15 5.03 14.52
N GLY A 169 11.46 5.11 14.23
CA GLY A 169 12.47 4.31 14.94
C GLY A 169 13.81 5.00 15.15
N GLY A 170 13.83 6.31 15.38
CA GLY A 170 15.09 7.03 15.61
C GLY A 170 14.89 8.36 16.32
N ALA A 171 14.44 8.34 17.57
CA ALA A 171 14.64 9.47 18.46
C ALA A 171 14.69 9.09 19.95
N ASP A 172 13.97 8.07 20.41
CA ASP A 172 13.96 7.76 21.85
C ASP A 172 14.07 6.26 22.12
N SER A 173 14.81 5.92 23.17
CA SER A 173 15.21 4.58 23.65
C SER A 173 16.45 3.96 22.98
N LEU A 174 17.60 4.62 23.14
CA LEU A 174 18.82 3.85 23.45
C LEU A 174 18.64 3.30 24.88
N PRO A 175 18.64 1.98 25.10
CA PRO A 175 18.86 1.45 26.44
C PRO A 175 20.25 1.89 26.89
N ASP A 176 20.39 2.37 28.12
CA ASP A 176 21.68 2.59 28.78
C ASP A 176 22.57 1.37 28.52
N ARG A 177 23.51 1.52 27.58
CA ARG A 177 24.58 0.54 27.45
C ARG A 177 25.47 0.77 28.66
N PRO A 178 25.73 -0.23 29.51
CA PRO A 178 26.83 -0.12 30.45
C PRO A 178 28.06 0.24 29.63
N GLN A 179 28.64 1.39 29.96
CA GLN A 179 29.84 1.93 29.35
C GLN A 179 30.93 0.87 29.52
N GLN A 180 31.13 0.05 28.49
CA GLN A 180 32.29 -0.81 28.44
C GLN A 180 33.47 0.14 28.30
N ASP A 181 34.23 0.27 29.39
CA ASP A 181 35.53 0.91 29.41
C ASP A 181 36.43 0.21 28.40
N LEU A 182 36.37 0.68 27.15
CA LEU A 182 37.34 0.33 26.13
C LEU A 182 38.67 0.95 26.59
N PRO A 183 39.77 0.18 26.64
CA PRO A 183 41.07 0.74 26.93
C PRO A 183 41.39 1.85 25.92
N PRO A 184 42.15 2.91 26.31
CA PRO A 184 42.47 4.01 25.42
C PRO A 184 43.06 3.46 24.12
N GLN A 185 42.33 3.64 23.02
CA GLN A 185 42.92 3.40 21.72
C GLN A 185 43.85 4.58 21.44
N ASP A 186 45.15 4.32 21.54
CA ASP A 186 46.20 5.20 21.04
C ASP A 186 46.01 5.36 19.51
N LEU A 187 45.12 6.28 19.13
CA LEU A 187 44.96 6.75 17.76
C LEU A 187 46.19 7.62 17.43
N PRO A 188 47.10 7.18 16.54
CA PRO A 188 48.26 7.98 16.20
C PRO A 188 47.78 9.19 15.39
N GLY A 189 47.95 10.40 15.95
CA GLY A 189 47.84 11.64 15.18
C GLY A 189 46.75 12.65 15.57
N LEU A 190 46.13 12.53 16.75
CA LEU A 190 45.32 13.64 17.29
C LEU A 190 46.15 14.54 18.20
N PRO A 191 46.16 15.88 18.00
CA PRO A 191 46.77 16.78 18.95
C PRO A 191 46.04 16.70 20.30
N PRO A 192 46.75 16.76 21.43
CA PRO A 192 46.14 16.66 22.75
C PRO A 192 45.10 17.78 22.94
N ALA A 193 43.89 17.41 23.32
CA ALA A 193 42.83 18.34 23.68
C ALA A 193 43.28 19.15 24.89
N GLN A 194 43.48 20.46 24.69
CA GLN A 194 43.73 21.39 25.78
C GLN A 194 42.48 21.45 26.67
N GLY A 195 42.65 21.05 27.94
CA GLY A 195 41.58 21.05 28.94
C GLY A 195 41.03 22.45 29.16
N LEU A 196 39.70 22.58 29.10
CA LEU A 196 39.00 23.73 29.65
C LEU A 196 39.06 23.66 31.19
N PRO A 197 39.38 24.76 31.89
CA PRO A 197 39.49 24.76 33.33
C PRO A 197 38.12 24.63 34.02
N ASP A 198 38.07 23.75 35.01
CA ASP A 198 36.97 23.57 35.95
C ASP A 198 36.56 24.90 36.62
N GLN A 199 35.38 25.40 36.28
CA GLN A 199 34.72 26.46 37.04
C GLN A 199 33.79 25.80 38.06
N GLY A 200 34.32 25.62 39.28
CA GLY A 200 33.54 25.17 40.43
C GLY A 200 32.75 26.31 41.08
N LEU A 201 31.59 25.91 41.62
CA LEU A 201 30.58 26.63 42.42
C LEU A 201 29.47 27.36 41.63
#